data_AF-X0UG44-F1
#
_entry.id   AF-X0UG44-F1
#
_cell.length_a   1.000
_cell.length_b   1.000
_cell.length_c   1.000
_cell.angle_alpha   90.00
_cell.angle_beta   90.00
_cell.angle_gamma   90.00
#
_symmetry.space_group_name_H-M   'P 1'
#
loop_
_entity.id
_entity.type
_entity.pdbx_description
1 polymer ?
#
loop_
_entity_poly.entity_id
_entity_poly.type
_entity_poly.pdbx_seq_one_letter_code
_entity_poly.pdbx_strand_id
1 'polypeptide(L)'
;MGSENNENSTQFLPQEDKDNEEELPPKERLAEEPEPPVTPEIEAPIEQLEGQEVVDDPVRMYLHEIGRVRLLTAQDEKVLARKIEEGKHIREIKQDLQQRYGRLPSATEITVAILKKLSQASNVIPLIQKQLDITPTASFTESIPNAKLQGSINGELDRQLVQVISDKTGKSIPETEQFLINLSV
;
A
#
# COMPACT_ATOMS: atom_id res chain seq x y z
N MET A 1 45.30 53.45 10.25
CA MET A 1 45.07 52.44 9.19
C MET A 1 44.53 51.19 9.85
N GLY A 2 43.32 50.78 9.49
CA GLY A 2 42.58 49.65 10.08
C GLY A 2 41.13 50.02 10.38
N SER A 3 40.22 49.48 9.56
CA SER A 3 38.83 48.97 9.76
C SER A 3 37.95 49.53 10.89
N GLU A 4 36.61 49.54 10.88
CA GLU A 4 35.47 49.23 10.00
C GLU A 4 34.21 49.59 10.85
N ASN A 5 33.03 49.65 10.23
CA ASN A 5 31.68 49.55 10.83
C ASN A 5 31.01 50.80 11.46
N ASN A 6 29.94 51.29 10.83
CA ASN A 6 28.53 50.92 11.12
C ASN A 6 27.55 52.11 10.97
N GLU A 7 26.35 51.79 10.48
CA GLU A 7 25.07 52.51 10.49
C GLU A 7 24.95 53.86 9.76
N ASN A 8 24.09 53.89 8.75
CA ASN A 8 23.12 54.98 8.73
C ASN A 8 21.79 54.56 8.10
N SER A 9 20.74 54.75 8.87
CA SER A 9 19.35 54.91 8.46
C SER A 9 19.20 55.71 7.18
N THR A 10 18.13 55.47 6.41
CA THR A 10 17.11 56.51 6.13
C THR A 10 15.91 55.86 5.46
N GLN A 11 14.77 55.99 6.13
CA GLN A 11 13.44 55.76 5.62
C GLN A 11 13.00 56.99 4.83
N PHE A 12 12.57 56.84 3.57
CA PHE A 12 11.78 57.86 2.87
C PHE A 12 11.00 57.22 1.69
N LEU A 13 9.69 57.11 1.86
CA LEU A 13 8.69 57.24 0.79
C LEU A 13 8.23 58.72 0.78
N PRO A 14 7.40 59.22 -0.15
CA PRO A 14 6.84 58.66 -1.39
C PRO A 14 6.97 59.62 -2.59
N GLN A 15 6.66 59.22 -3.84
CA GLN A 15 5.93 60.09 -4.80
C GLN A 15 5.13 59.27 -5.83
N GLU A 16 3.91 59.75 -6.06
CA GLU A 16 2.87 59.31 -6.99
C GLU A 16 3.08 59.92 -8.39
N ASP A 17 2.76 59.17 -9.45
CA ASP A 17 2.36 59.67 -10.80
C ASP A 17 1.60 58.51 -11.50
N LYS A 18 0.27 58.62 -11.70
CA LYS A 18 -0.46 59.19 -12.86
C LYS A 18 -0.54 58.28 -14.10
N ASP A 19 -1.78 57.90 -14.41
CA ASP A 19 -2.44 57.74 -15.72
C ASP A 19 -1.68 57.01 -16.85
N ASN A 20 -2.08 55.77 -17.17
CA ASN A 20 -2.83 55.47 -18.41
C ASN A 20 -3.10 53.97 -18.59
N GLU A 21 -4.24 53.71 -19.22
CA GLU A 21 -4.87 52.45 -19.56
C GLU A 21 -4.03 51.59 -20.52
N GLU A 22 -3.94 50.27 -20.30
CA GLU A 22 -3.69 49.32 -21.39
C GLU A 22 -4.28 47.92 -21.07
N GLU A 23 -5.33 47.61 -21.84
CA GLU A 23 -6.02 46.35 -22.15
C GLU A 23 -5.75 45.08 -21.33
N LEU A 24 -6.83 44.53 -20.75
CA LEU A 24 -6.91 43.11 -20.37
C LEU A 24 -6.87 42.24 -21.64
N PRO A 25 -6.00 41.21 -21.73
CA PRO A 25 -5.97 40.32 -22.88
C PRO A 25 -7.21 39.40 -22.89
N PRO A 26 -7.58 38.85 -24.08
CA PRO A 26 -8.84 38.12 -24.26
C PRO A 26 -8.86 36.81 -23.49
N LYS A 27 -10.04 36.45 -22.98
CA LYS A 27 -10.36 35.11 -22.45
C LYS A 27 -10.04 34.05 -23.51
N GLU A 28 -8.94 33.33 -23.36
CA GLU A 28 -8.69 32.09 -24.10
C GLU A 28 -8.61 30.88 -23.17
N ARG A 29 -9.58 29.99 -23.40
CA ARG A 29 -9.60 28.53 -23.16
C ARG A 29 -9.22 28.06 -21.77
N LEU A 30 -10.25 27.70 -20.99
CA LEU A 30 -10.14 26.78 -19.86
C LEU A 30 -9.41 25.50 -20.34
N ALA A 31 -8.20 25.30 -19.84
CA ALA A 31 -7.57 23.99 -19.81
C ALA A 31 -8.22 23.21 -18.66
N GLU A 32 -8.76 22.04 -18.97
CA GLU A 32 -9.19 21.04 -17.98
C GLU A 32 -8.00 20.69 -17.08
N GLU A 33 -8.08 21.08 -15.80
CA GLU A 33 -7.30 20.45 -14.75
C GLU A 33 -7.91 19.06 -14.49
N PRO A 34 -7.11 17.98 -14.39
CA PRO A 34 -7.64 16.65 -14.12
C PRO A 34 -8.13 16.57 -12.67
N GLU A 35 -9.41 16.26 -12.50
CA GLU A 35 -10.03 16.04 -11.19
C GLU A 35 -9.36 14.88 -10.42
N PRO A 36 -9.26 14.95 -9.08
CA PRO A 36 -8.74 13.87 -8.25
C PRO A 36 -9.61 12.60 -8.38
N PRO A 37 -9.03 11.40 -8.14
CA PRO A 37 -9.72 10.14 -8.39
C PRO A 37 -10.96 10.03 -7.50
N VAL A 38 -12.10 9.92 -8.16
CA VAL A 38 -13.44 9.69 -7.63
C VAL A 38 -13.40 8.49 -6.68
N THR A 39 -13.65 8.73 -5.39
CA THR A 39 -14.06 7.69 -4.46
C THR A 39 -15.36 7.07 -5.00
N PRO A 40 -15.50 5.75 -5.15
CA PRO A 40 -16.78 5.18 -5.55
C PRO A 40 -17.78 5.38 -4.40
N GLU A 41 -18.55 6.46 -4.47
CA GLU A 41 -19.79 6.63 -3.73
C GLU A 41 -20.72 5.50 -4.18
N ILE A 42 -21.00 4.58 -3.26
CA ILE A 42 -21.93 3.49 -3.48
C ILE A 42 -23.34 4.06 -3.32
N GLU A 43 -23.80 4.79 -4.33
CA GLU A 43 -25.23 5.04 -4.51
C GLU A 43 -25.78 3.91 -5.38
N ALA A 44 -26.40 2.92 -4.74
CA ALA A 44 -27.36 2.05 -5.40
C ALA A 44 -28.75 2.62 -5.10
N PRO A 45 -29.49 3.14 -6.09
CA PRO A 45 -30.87 3.57 -5.88
C PRO A 45 -31.76 2.37 -5.54
N ILE A 46 -32.13 2.26 -4.26
CA ILE A 46 -33.31 1.49 -3.83
C ILE A 46 -34.31 2.49 -3.25
N GLU A 47 -34.60 3.55 -4.00
CA GLU A 47 -35.68 4.48 -3.69
C GLU A 47 -36.85 4.16 -4.60
N GLN A 48 -37.74 3.26 -4.16
CA GLN A 48 -39.16 3.19 -4.56
C GLN A 48 -39.93 2.04 -3.88
N LEU A 49 -39.76 1.89 -2.56
CA LEU A 49 -40.77 1.24 -1.72
C LEU A 49 -41.13 2.19 -0.57
N GLU A 50 -41.60 3.38 -0.92
CA GLU A 50 -42.37 4.21 0.00
C GLU A 50 -43.71 3.52 0.28
N GLY A 51 -43.70 2.71 1.33
CA GLY A 51 -44.86 2.37 2.14
C GLY A 51 -44.48 2.67 3.57
N GLN A 52 -44.64 3.92 3.98
CA GLN A 52 -44.52 4.37 5.36
C GLN A 52 -45.57 3.64 6.20
N GLU A 53 -45.25 2.47 6.78
CA GLU A 53 -45.92 1.87 7.94
C GLU A 53 -45.17 0.61 8.44
N VAL A 54 -44.87 0.60 9.74
CA VAL A 54 -44.25 -0.47 10.56
C VAL A 54 -42.71 -0.54 10.54
N VAL A 55 -42.09 0.26 11.43
CA VAL A 55 -40.64 0.35 11.71
C VAL A 55 -40.13 -0.70 12.73
N ASP A 56 -40.96 -1.65 13.19
CA ASP A 56 -40.62 -2.50 14.36
C ASP A 56 -40.24 -3.96 14.04
N ASP A 57 -39.91 -4.31 12.79
CA ASP A 57 -39.38 -5.65 12.50
C ASP A 57 -37.84 -5.65 12.50
N PRO A 58 -37.17 -6.18 13.55
CA PRO A 58 -35.71 -6.25 13.60
C PRO A 58 -35.11 -7.07 12.46
N VAL A 59 -35.87 -8.02 11.90
CA VAL A 59 -35.45 -8.80 10.74
C VAL A 59 -35.43 -7.93 9.49
N ARG A 60 -36.48 -7.13 9.25
CA ARG A 60 -36.55 -6.19 8.13
C ARG A 60 -35.44 -5.14 8.20
N MET A 61 -35.18 -4.61 9.40
CA MET A 61 -34.07 -3.68 9.63
C MET A 61 -32.72 -4.33 9.30
N TYR A 62 -32.48 -5.55 9.78
CA TYR A 62 -31.25 -6.30 9.50
C TYR A 62 -31.07 -6.58 8.00
N LEU A 63 -32.11 -7.06 7.31
CA LEU A 63 -32.07 -7.34 5.86
C LEU A 63 -31.83 -6.08 5.04
N HIS A 64 -32.46 -4.97 5.42
CA HIS A 64 -32.24 -3.69 4.77
C HIS A 64 -30.81 -3.19 4.97
N GLU A 65 -30.25 -3.35 6.17
CA GLU A 65 -28.86 -2.97 6.48
C GLU A 65 -27.83 -3.81 5.70
N ILE A 66 -27.95 -5.15 5.71
CA ILE A 66 -27.01 -6.01 4.98
C ILE A 66 -27.17 -5.89 3.46
N GLY A 67 -28.37 -5.54 2.98
CA GLY A 67 -28.68 -5.37 1.56
C GLY A 67 -28.05 -4.13 0.93
N ARG A 68 -27.56 -3.18 1.76
CA ARG A 68 -26.81 -2.00 1.30
C ARG A 68 -25.38 -2.32 0.86
N VAL A 69 -24.81 -3.42 1.35
CA VAL A 69 -23.43 -3.80 1.06
C VAL A 69 -23.40 -4.76 -0.12
N ARG A 70 -22.59 -4.45 -1.13
CA ARG A 70 -22.40 -5.33 -2.30
C ARG A 70 -21.66 -6.60 -1.88
N LEU A 71 -22.02 -7.73 -2.48
CA LEU A 71 -21.28 -8.97 -2.32
C LEU A 71 -19.88 -8.83 -2.89
N LEU A 72 -18.91 -9.47 -2.24
CA LEU A 72 -17.53 -9.51 -2.71
C LEU A 72 -17.43 -10.36 -3.98
N THR A 73 -16.60 -9.94 -4.92
CA THR A 73 -16.15 -10.80 -6.01
C THR A 73 -15.01 -11.70 -5.51
N ALA A 74 -14.72 -12.80 -6.23
CA ALA A 74 -13.59 -13.66 -5.91
C ALA A 74 -12.23 -12.91 -5.93
N GLN A 75 -12.12 -11.82 -6.69
CA GLN A 75 -10.93 -10.98 -6.69
C GLN A 75 -10.87 -10.09 -5.42
N ASP A 76 -12.01 -9.54 -4.99
CA ASP A 76 -12.08 -8.75 -3.75
C ASP A 76 -11.75 -9.60 -2.53
N GLU A 77 -12.24 -10.84 -2.50
CA GLU A 77 -11.91 -11.80 -1.45
C GLU A 77 -10.40 -12.06 -1.36
N LYS A 78 -9.73 -12.27 -2.51
CA LYS A 78 -8.26 -12.45 -2.55
C LYS A 78 -7.51 -11.22 -2.03
N VAL A 79 -7.94 -10.03 -2.44
CA VAL A 79 -7.31 -8.77 -1.98
C VAL A 79 -7.52 -8.58 -0.47
N LEU A 80 -8.72 -8.85 0.03
CA LEU A 80 -9.04 -8.74 1.44
C LEU A 80 -8.27 -9.77 2.28
N ALA A 81 -8.21 -11.01 1.82
CA ALA A 81 -7.43 -12.08 2.46
C ALA A 81 -5.96 -11.69 2.58
N ARG A 82 -5.36 -11.14 1.52
CA ARG A 82 -3.98 -10.67 1.55
C ARG A 82 -3.76 -9.56 2.59
N LYS A 83 -4.63 -8.54 2.63
CA LYS A 83 -4.55 -7.46 3.63
C LYS A 83 -4.64 -8.00 5.08
N ILE A 84 -5.48 -9.01 5.30
CA ILE A 84 -5.61 -9.66 6.61
C ILE A 84 -4.32 -10.40 6.97
N GLU A 85 -3.73 -11.12 6.02
CA GLU A 85 -2.48 -11.86 6.18
C GLU A 85 -1.29 -10.93 6.43
N GLU A 86 -1.11 -9.89 5.62
CA GLU A 86 -0.09 -8.84 5.81
C GLU A 86 -0.22 -8.21 7.21
N GLY A 87 -1.45 -7.86 7.60
CA GLY A 87 -1.74 -7.31 8.93
C GLY A 87 -1.40 -8.30 10.05
N LYS A 88 -1.67 -9.59 9.87
CA LYS A 88 -1.30 -10.65 10.84
C LYS A 88 0.22 -10.77 10.93
N HIS A 89 0.92 -10.79 9.81
CA HIS A 89 2.36 -10.89 9.76
C HIS A 89 3.06 -9.73 10.46
N ILE A 90 2.60 -8.49 10.22
CA ILE A 90 3.12 -7.29 10.90
C ILE A 90 2.85 -7.36 12.41
N ARG A 91 1.68 -7.85 12.83
CA ARG A 91 1.35 -8.04 14.25
C ARG A 91 2.26 -9.06 14.93
N GLU A 92 2.56 -10.18 14.27
CA GLU A 92 3.50 -11.19 14.76
C GLU A 92 4.90 -10.60 14.93
N ILE A 93 5.41 -9.87 13.93
CA ILE A 93 6.70 -9.18 14.02
C ILE A 93 6.70 -8.19 15.18
N LYS A 94 5.64 -7.40 15.33
CA LYS A 94 5.50 -6.44 16.42
C LYS A 94 5.55 -7.15 17.78
N GLN A 95 4.84 -8.26 17.92
CA GLN A 95 4.81 -9.05 19.15
C GLN A 95 6.18 -9.66 19.46
N ASP A 96 6.87 -10.23 18.46
CA ASP A 96 8.22 -10.78 18.60
C ASP A 96 9.21 -9.73 19.09
N LEU A 97 9.18 -8.53 18.48
CA LEU A 97 10.04 -7.42 18.87
C LEU A 97 9.70 -6.92 20.27
N GLN A 98 8.40 -6.84 20.61
CA GLN A 98 7.97 -6.44 21.94
C GLN A 98 8.45 -7.41 23.03
N GLN A 99 8.40 -8.72 22.76
CA GLN A 99 8.92 -9.73 23.68
C GLN A 99 10.43 -9.64 23.85
N ARG A 100 11.18 -9.35 22.77
CA ARG A 100 12.66 -9.24 22.81
C ARG A 100 13.14 -7.98 23.51
N TYR A 101 12.50 -6.85 23.28
CA TYR A 101 12.94 -5.55 23.81
C TYR A 101 12.19 -5.10 25.07
N GLY A 102 11.12 -5.82 25.47
CA GLY A 102 10.31 -5.49 26.64
C GLY A 102 9.47 -4.21 26.48
N ARG A 103 9.39 -3.63 25.27
CA ARG A 103 8.63 -2.40 24.98
C ARG A 103 7.96 -2.47 23.61
N LEU A 104 6.99 -1.59 23.38
CA LEU A 104 6.40 -1.43 22.06
C LEU A 104 7.48 -0.99 21.04
N PRO A 105 7.62 -1.69 19.90
CA PRO A 105 8.56 -1.32 18.86
C PRO A 105 8.04 -0.13 18.04
N SER A 106 8.97 0.70 17.56
CA SER A 106 8.70 1.79 16.61
C SER A 106 8.40 1.24 15.21
N ALA A 107 7.72 2.03 14.38
CA ALA A 107 7.49 1.70 12.98
C ALA A 107 8.80 1.39 12.22
N THR A 108 9.86 2.16 12.48
CA THR A 108 11.17 1.94 11.85
C THR A 108 11.80 0.60 12.25
N GLU A 109 11.64 0.18 13.50
CA GLU A 109 12.15 -1.10 14.00
C GLU A 109 11.41 -2.28 13.35
N ILE A 110 10.09 -2.14 13.17
CA ILE A 110 9.28 -3.11 12.45
C ILE A 110 9.72 -3.18 10.99
N THR A 111 9.89 -2.05 10.30
CA THR A 111 10.35 -2.01 8.91
C THR A 111 11.73 -2.65 8.75
N VAL A 112 12.68 -2.35 9.63
CA VAL A 112 14.01 -2.98 9.61
C VAL A 112 13.92 -4.48 9.84
N ALA A 113 13.04 -4.94 10.73
CA ALA A 113 12.81 -6.37 10.96
C ALA A 113 12.24 -7.07 9.72
N ILE A 114 11.29 -6.45 9.03
CA ILE A 114 10.73 -6.94 7.75
C ILE A 114 11.82 -7.03 6.70
N LEU A 115 12.59 -5.96 6.49
CA LEU A 115 13.70 -5.94 5.52
C LEU A 115 14.75 -7.02 5.83
N LYS A 116 15.04 -7.25 7.11
CA LYS A 116 15.94 -8.33 7.52
C LYS A 116 15.36 -9.71 7.17
N LYS A 117 14.09 -9.96 7.46
CA LYS A 117 13.42 -11.23 7.09
C LYS A 117 13.41 -11.44 5.58
N LEU A 118 13.10 -10.40 4.79
CA LEU A 118 13.15 -10.43 3.33
C LEU A 118 14.55 -10.74 2.80
N SER A 119 15.58 -10.08 3.34
CA SER A 119 16.97 -10.35 2.95
C SER A 119 17.36 -11.81 3.20
N GLN A 120 16.87 -12.41 4.29
CA GLN A 120 17.15 -13.81 4.63
C GLN A 120 16.38 -14.79 3.76
N ALA A 121 15.17 -14.44 3.32
CA ALA A 121 14.37 -15.24 2.39
C ALA A 121 14.83 -15.06 0.93
N SER A 122 15.56 -14.00 0.60
CA SER A 122 16.00 -13.74 -0.79
C SER A 122 16.87 -14.85 -1.39
N ASN A 123 17.51 -15.68 -0.56
CA ASN A 123 18.32 -16.82 -1.00
C ASN A 123 17.50 -17.94 -1.68
N VAL A 124 16.17 -17.99 -1.49
CA VAL A 124 15.31 -18.97 -2.19
C VAL A 124 14.90 -18.50 -3.59
N ILE A 125 15.09 -17.22 -3.93
CA ILE A 125 14.67 -16.66 -5.22
C ILE A 125 15.36 -17.34 -6.41
N PRO A 126 16.69 -17.59 -6.39
CA PRO A 126 17.32 -18.33 -7.48
C PRO A 126 16.76 -19.75 -7.64
N LEU A 127 16.30 -20.37 -6.55
CA LEU A 127 15.67 -21.70 -6.59
C LEU A 127 14.29 -21.64 -7.25
N ILE A 128 13.50 -20.62 -6.92
CA ILE A 128 12.19 -20.36 -7.53
C ILE A 128 12.35 -20.04 -9.02
N GLN A 129 13.32 -19.17 -9.38
CA GLN A 129 13.61 -18.82 -10.77
C GLN A 129 14.00 -20.05 -11.59
N LYS A 130 14.84 -20.93 -11.04
CA LYS A 130 15.22 -22.19 -11.69
C LYS A 130 14.03 -23.13 -11.87
N GLN A 131 13.09 -23.17 -10.93
CA GLN A 131 11.90 -24.02 -11.04
C GLN A 131 10.88 -23.48 -12.05
N LEU A 132 10.82 -22.15 -12.21
CA LEU A 132 9.91 -21.47 -13.13
C LEU A 132 10.51 -21.24 -14.52
N ASP A 133 11.72 -21.74 -14.80
CA ASP A 133 12.50 -21.48 -16.02
C ASP A 133 12.61 -19.98 -16.36
N ILE A 134 12.75 -19.14 -15.33
CA ILE A 134 12.94 -17.69 -15.48
C ILE A 134 14.45 -17.42 -15.56
N THR A 135 14.85 -16.42 -16.36
CA THR A 135 16.24 -15.98 -16.43
C THR A 135 16.75 -15.62 -15.03
N PRO A 136 17.83 -16.29 -14.56
CA PRO A 136 18.41 -15.98 -13.25
C PRO A 136 18.80 -14.51 -13.20
N THR A 137 18.22 -13.78 -12.25
CA THR A 137 18.50 -12.36 -12.11
C THR A 137 19.61 -12.16 -11.09
N ALA A 138 20.55 -11.26 -11.37
CA ALA A 138 21.71 -11.05 -10.49
C ALA A 138 21.33 -10.34 -9.17
N SER A 139 20.26 -9.53 -9.18
CA SER A 139 19.79 -8.78 -8.00
C SER A 139 18.34 -9.09 -7.64
N PHE A 140 18.04 -9.11 -6.33
CA PHE A 140 16.68 -9.17 -5.80
C PHE A 140 15.81 -8.06 -6.40
N THR A 141 16.32 -6.82 -6.45
CA THR A 141 15.58 -5.65 -6.92
C THR A 141 15.17 -5.73 -8.39
N GLU A 142 15.95 -6.44 -9.20
CA GLU A 142 15.65 -6.68 -10.61
C GLU A 142 14.65 -7.85 -10.79
N SER A 143 14.57 -8.76 -9.81
CA SER A 143 13.63 -9.88 -9.83
C SER A 143 12.22 -9.53 -9.36
N ILE A 144 12.08 -8.51 -8.50
CA ILE A 144 10.80 -8.04 -7.94
C ILE A 144 9.73 -7.76 -9.00
N PRO A 145 9.98 -7.03 -10.11
CA PRO A 145 8.93 -6.71 -11.07
C PRO A 145 8.47 -7.88 -11.96
N ASN A 146 9.07 -9.07 -11.83
CA ASN A 146 8.69 -10.22 -12.65
C ASN A 146 7.31 -10.78 -12.22
N ALA A 147 6.28 -10.59 -13.05
CA ALA A 147 4.91 -11.02 -12.76
C ALA A 147 4.76 -12.53 -12.53
N LYS A 148 5.58 -13.36 -13.19
CA LYS A 148 5.55 -14.83 -13.02
C LYS A 148 6.12 -15.23 -11.66
N LEU A 149 7.19 -14.56 -11.23
CA LEU A 149 7.78 -14.75 -9.91
C LEU A 149 6.82 -14.26 -8.81
N GLN A 150 6.27 -13.05 -8.95
CA GLN A 150 5.28 -12.52 -8.00
C GLN A 150 4.04 -13.42 -7.90
N GLY A 151 3.50 -13.91 -9.01
CA GLY A 151 2.34 -14.79 -9.00
C GLY A 151 2.59 -16.12 -8.29
N SER A 152 3.83 -16.60 -8.28
CA SER A 152 4.21 -17.86 -7.59
C SER A 152 4.50 -17.67 -6.10
N ILE A 153 4.84 -16.45 -5.66
CA ILE A 153 5.13 -16.12 -4.25
C ILE A 153 3.88 -15.56 -3.55
N ASN A 154 3.15 -14.65 -4.21
CA ASN A 154 1.99 -13.93 -3.68
C ASN A 154 0.64 -14.60 -4.03
N GLY A 155 0.70 -15.75 -4.71
CA GLY A 155 -0.46 -16.55 -5.10
C GLY A 155 -0.59 -17.82 -4.25
N GLU A 156 -1.25 -18.83 -4.81
CA GLU A 156 -1.30 -20.15 -4.18
C GLU A 156 0.09 -20.79 -4.22
N LEU A 157 0.63 -21.15 -3.05
CA LEU A 157 1.92 -21.82 -2.95
C LEU A 157 1.81 -23.24 -3.53
N ASP A 158 2.45 -23.44 -4.68
CA ASP A 158 2.52 -24.74 -5.32
C ASP A 158 3.26 -25.74 -4.41
N ARG A 159 2.58 -26.85 -4.06
CA ARG A 159 3.15 -27.92 -3.24
C ARG A 159 4.43 -28.49 -3.84
N GLN A 160 4.55 -28.54 -5.16
CA GLN A 160 5.77 -29.02 -5.83
C GLN A 160 6.92 -28.04 -5.61
N LEU A 161 6.66 -26.73 -5.69
CA LEU A 161 7.64 -25.69 -5.41
C LEU A 161 8.11 -25.76 -3.95
N VAL A 162 7.19 -25.90 -2.99
CA VAL A 162 7.52 -26.05 -1.57
C VAL A 162 8.41 -27.27 -1.33
N GLN A 163 8.07 -28.42 -1.94
CA GLN A 163 8.86 -29.64 -1.79
C GLN A 163 10.27 -29.47 -2.37
N VAL A 164 10.40 -28.92 -3.58
CA VAL A 164 11.71 -28.72 -4.24
C VAL A 164 12.60 -27.77 -3.44
N ILE A 165 12.02 -26.73 -2.84
CA ILE A 165 12.77 -25.78 -2.00
C ILE A 165 13.13 -26.43 -0.67
N SER A 166 12.23 -27.20 -0.05
CA SER A 166 12.49 -27.96 1.18
C SER A 166 13.67 -28.93 0.99
N ASP A 167 13.64 -29.74 -0.07
CA ASP A 167 14.70 -30.71 -0.40
C ASP A 167 16.05 -30.03 -0.63
N LYS A 168 16.06 -28.85 -1.29
CA LYS A 168 17.30 -28.11 -1.58
C LYS A 168 17.83 -27.29 -0.42
N THR A 169 16.95 -26.79 0.45
CA THR A 169 17.34 -25.97 1.60
C THR A 169 17.57 -26.80 2.87
N GLY A 170 17.20 -28.09 2.86
CA GLY A 170 17.30 -28.99 4.00
C GLY A 170 16.34 -28.63 5.15
N LYS A 171 15.37 -27.76 4.89
CA LYS A 171 14.37 -27.31 5.87
C LYS A 171 13.13 -28.18 5.78
N SER A 172 12.36 -28.25 6.86
CA SER A 172 11.07 -28.91 6.82
C SER A 172 10.09 -28.17 5.90
N ILE A 173 9.05 -28.87 5.44
CA ILE A 173 7.96 -28.30 4.65
C ILE A 173 7.35 -27.05 5.35
N PRO A 174 6.93 -27.10 6.63
CA PRO A 174 6.33 -25.94 7.29
C PRO A 174 7.30 -24.76 7.44
N GLU A 175 8.59 -25.02 7.66
CA GLU A 175 9.58 -23.95 7.67
C GLU A 175 9.71 -23.32 6.29
N THR A 176 9.72 -24.13 5.23
CA THR A 176 9.81 -23.66 3.84
C THR A 176 8.61 -22.81 3.46
N GLU A 177 7.40 -23.23 3.84
CA GLU A 177 6.18 -22.43 3.69
C GLU A 177 6.32 -21.08 4.39
N GLN A 178 6.79 -21.07 5.65
CA GLN A 178 7.03 -19.83 6.37
C GLN A 178 8.08 -18.93 5.69
N PHE A 179 9.12 -19.51 5.07
CA PHE A 179 10.10 -18.74 4.31
C PHE A 179 9.50 -18.09 3.05
N LEU A 180 8.59 -18.79 2.37
CA LEU A 180 7.88 -18.25 1.20
C LEU A 180 6.88 -17.17 1.61
N ILE A 181 6.16 -17.36 2.70
CA ILE A 181 5.27 -16.33 3.28
C ILE A 181 6.06 -15.07 3.65
N ASN A 182 7.23 -15.22 4.27
CA ASN A 182 8.10 -14.08 4.62
C ASN A 182 8.65 -13.34 3.39
N LEU A 183 8.63 -13.96 2.21
CA LEU A 183 9.03 -13.35 0.95
C LEU A 183 7.87 -12.62 0.27
N SER A 184 6.63 -12.97 0.62
CA SER A 184 5.43 -12.31 0.13
C SER A 184 5.27 -10.94 0.81
N VAL A 185 5.19 -9.90 -0.03
CA VAL A 185 4.96 -8.50 0.34
C VAL A 185 3.95 -7.92 -0.64
#